data_AF-H6BAI5-F1
#
_entry.id   AF-H6BAI5-F1
#
_cell.length_a   1.000
_cell.length_b   1.000
_cell.length_c   1.000
_cell.angle_alpha   90.00
_cell.angle_beta   90.00
_cell.angle_gamma   90.00
#
_symmetry.space_group_name_H-M   'P 1'
#
loop_
_entity.id
_entity.type
_entity.pdbx_description
1 polymer ?
#
loop_
_entity_poly.entity_id
_entity_poly.type
_entity_poly.pdbx_seq_one_letter_code
_entity_poly.pdbx_strand_id
1 'polypeptide(L)'
;FMLMTLPDATKAPQFKYSTQEEIDKIRAKVLEMNEFIKAQAMYYKAQGYNITLFDTHALFETLTSAPEEHGFLNASDPCLDINR
;
A
#
# COMPACT_ATOMS: atom_id res chain seq x y z
N PHE A 1 -20.02 -0.98 4.88
CA PHE A 1 -18.92 -0.22 4.26
C PHE A 1 -17.71 -1.11 4.05
N MET A 2 -16.93 -0.82 3.02
CA MET A 2 -15.64 -1.46 2.79
C MET A 2 -14.55 -0.42 3.03
N LEU A 3 -13.63 -0.74 3.93
CA LEU A 3 -12.42 0.01 4.18
C LEU A 3 -11.23 -0.78 3.65
N MET A 4 -10.14 -0.09 3.35
CA MET A 4 -8.91 -0.69 2.89
C MET A 4 -7.71 0.02 3.48
N THR A 5 -6.65 -0.73 3.79
CA THR A 5 -5.33 -0.15 4.07
C THR A 5 -4.74 0.44 2.80
N LEU A 6 -3.91 1.46 2.94
CA LEU A 6 -3.18 2.10 1.85
C LEU A 6 -1.98 1.24 1.45
N PRO A 7 -1.75 1.00 0.14
CA PRO A 7 -0.53 0.37 -0.34
C PRO A 7 0.71 1.24 -0.05
N ASP A 8 1.88 0.62 0.08
CA ASP A 8 3.14 1.35 0.16
C ASP A 8 3.48 1.97 -1.20
N ALA A 9 3.08 3.22 -1.40
CA ALA A 9 3.35 3.97 -2.61
C ALA A 9 4.86 4.15 -2.87
N THR A 10 5.73 3.99 -1.85
CA THR A 10 7.19 4.11 -2.02
C THR A 10 7.79 3.00 -2.86
N LYS A 11 7.04 1.94 -3.15
CA LYS A 11 7.42 0.88 -4.10
C LYS A 11 7.24 1.30 -5.57
N ALA A 12 6.55 2.42 -5.83
CA ALA A 12 6.28 2.87 -7.19
C ALA A 12 7.56 3.37 -7.89
N PRO A 13 7.67 3.26 -9.23
CA PRO A 13 8.88 3.62 -9.97
C PRO A 13 9.35 5.07 -9.77
N GLN A 14 8.45 6.00 -9.46
CA GLN A 14 8.81 7.40 -9.18
C GLN A 14 9.79 7.57 -8.00
N PHE A 15 9.81 6.62 -7.07
CA PHE A 15 10.69 6.65 -5.90
C PHE A 15 12.10 6.14 -6.17
N LYS A 16 12.40 5.61 -7.38
CA LYS A 16 13.76 5.28 -7.80
C LYS A 16 14.73 6.48 -7.73
N TYR A 17 14.19 7.68 -7.87
CA TYR A 17 14.94 8.94 -7.86
C TYR A 17 14.87 9.66 -6.51
N SER A 18 14.22 9.07 -5.51
CA SER A 18 14.08 9.63 -4.17
C SER A 18 15.23 9.17 -3.27
N THR A 19 15.52 9.96 -2.23
CA THR A 19 16.44 9.52 -1.17
C THR A 19 15.76 8.48 -0.28
N GLN A 20 16.57 7.63 0.37
CA GLN A 20 16.05 6.67 1.33
C GLN A 20 15.31 7.36 2.49
N GLU A 21 15.76 8.53 2.91
CA GLU A 21 15.12 9.33 3.95
C GLU A 21 13.68 9.74 3.57
N GLU A 22 13.45 10.21 2.34
CA GLU A 22 12.11 10.58 1.90
C GLU A 22 11.21 9.35 1.72
N ILE A 23 11.77 8.23 1.24
CA ILE A 23 11.08 6.93 1.19
C ILE A 23 10.63 6.52 2.60
N ASP A 24 11.52 6.50 3.58
CA ASP A 24 11.22 6.03 4.93
C ASP A 24 10.20 6.95 5.62
N LYS A 25 10.30 8.25 5.40
CA LYS A 25 9.35 9.24 5.90
C LYS A 25 7.94 9.05 5.34
N ILE A 26 7.81 8.77 4.04
CA ILE A 26 6.49 8.52 3.43
C ILE A 26 5.95 7.17 3.87
N ARG A 27 6.78 6.13 3.89
CA ARG A 27 6.39 4.80 4.37
C ARG A 27 5.88 4.87 5.81
N ALA A 28 6.56 5.60 6.70
CA ALA A 28 6.12 5.76 8.08
C ALA A 28 4.70 6.35 8.18
N LYS A 29 4.37 7.36 7.36
CA LYS A 29 3.01 7.94 7.32
C LYS A 29 1.96 6.96 6.82
N VAL A 30 2.30 6.13 5.82
CA VAL A 30 1.41 5.08 5.30
C VAL A 30 1.12 4.04 6.40
N LEU A 31 2.15 3.59 7.11
CA LEU A 31 2.01 2.63 8.21
C LEU A 31 1.16 3.19 9.36
N GLU A 32 1.41 4.44 9.76
CA GLU A 32 0.62 5.12 10.80
C GLU A 32 -0.86 5.22 10.40
N MET A 33 -1.15 5.66 9.16
CA MET A 33 -2.51 5.75 8.65
C MET A 33 -3.19 4.38 8.56
N ASN A 34 -2.45 3.33 8.21
CA ASN A 34 -2.99 1.97 8.14
C ASN A 34 -3.42 1.44 9.51
N GLU A 35 -2.65 1.73 10.56
CA GLU A 35 -3.07 1.41 11.93
C GLU A 35 -4.29 2.21 12.37
N PHE A 36 -4.38 3.49 11.99
CA PHE A 36 -5.58 4.28 12.21
C PHE A 36 -6.81 3.69 11.52
N ILE A 37 -6.70 3.29 10.25
CA ILE A 37 -7.79 2.67 9.48
C ILE A 37 -8.25 1.36 10.15
N LYS A 38 -7.31 0.52 10.60
CA LYS A 38 -7.63 -0.71 11.34
C LYS A 38 -8.41 -0.41 12.62
N ALA A 39 -7.97 0.58 13.40
CA ALA A 39 -8.65 0.99 14.62
C ALA A 39 -10.07 1.51 14.35
N GLN A 40 -10.26 2.34 13.32
CA GLN A 40 -11.58 2.83 12.91
C GLN A 40 -12.50 1.68 12.47
N ALA A 41 -11.99 0.74 11.69
CA ALA A 41 -12.76 -0.43 11.28
C ALA A 41 -13.26 -1.23 12.50
N MET A 42 -12.40 -1.47 13.49
CA MET A 42 -12.79 -2.13 14.74
C MET A 42 -13.82 -1.33 15.53
N TYR A 43 -13.63 -0.02 15.66
CA TYR A 43 -14.54 0.88 16.36
C TYR A 43 -15.97 0.85 15.78
N TYR A 44 -16.11 0.92 14.46
CA TYR A 44 -17.43 0.87 13.82
C TYR A 44 -18.03 -0.54 13.83
N LYS A 45 -17.22 -1.60 13.72
CA LYS A 45 -17.71 -2.98 13.92
C LYS A 45 -18.32 -3.18 15.30
N ALA A 46 -17.66 -2.67 16.34
CA ALA A 46 -18.13 -2.78 17.73
C ALA A 46 -19.47 -2.07 17.97
N GLN A 47 -19.80 -1.06 17.18
CA GLN A 47 -21.09 -0.36 17.22
C GLN A 47 -22.20 -1.05 16.41
N GLY A 48 -21.92 -2.21 15.78
CA GLY A 48 -22.89 -2.97 15.00
C GLY A 48 -22.96 -2.59 13.52
N TYR A 49 -22.06 -1.72 13.02
CA TYR A 49 -21.98 -1.46 11.58
C TYR A 49 -21.37 -2.64 10.84
N ASN A 50 -21.94 -2.97 9.68
CA ASN A 50 -21.35 -3.96 8.78
C ASN A 50 -20.14 -3.35 8.05
N ILE A 51 -18.95 -3.57 8.59
CA ILE A 51 -17.67 -3.11 8.03
C ILE A 51 -16.85 -4.31 7.58
N THR A 52 -16.35 -4.27 6.35
CA THR A 52 -15.27 -5.16 5.88
C THR A 52 -14.00 -4.34 5.77
N LEU A 53 -12.88 -4.88 6.26
CA LEU A 53 -11.56 -4.27 6.09
C LEU A 53 -10.73 -5.20 5.21
N PHE A 54 -10.23 -4.69 4.09
CA PHE A 54 -9.36 -5.42 3.19
C PHE A 54 -7.92 -4.90 3.30
N ASP A 55 -6.96 -5.81 3.51
CA ASP A 55 -5.55 -5.43 3.66
C ASP A 55 -4.87 -5.29 2.30
N THR A 56 -5.13 -4.16 1.62
CA THR A 56 -4.52 -3.86 0.32
C THR A 56 -3.02 -3.59 0.45
N HIS A 57 -2.57 -3.10 1.62
CA HIS A 57 -1.14 -2.96 1.90
C HIS A 57 -0.42 -4.30 1.78
N ALA A 58 -0.90 -5.32 2.50
CA ALA A 58 -0.30 -6.65 2.43
C ALA A 58 -0.36 -7.25 1.02
N LEU A 59 -1.50 -7.13 0.33
CA LEU A 59 -1.63 -7.59 -1.05
C LEU A 59 -0.64 -6.89 -1.99
N PHE A 60 -0.46 -5.59 -1.83
CA PHE A 60 0.45 -4.82 -2.70
C PHE A 60 1.92 -5.15 -2.42
N GLU A 61 2.29 -5.44 -1.17
CA GLU A 61 3.63 -5.94 -0.84
C GLU A 61 3.94 -7.26 -1.53
N THR A 62 3.00 -8.21 -1.57
CA THR A 62 3.22 -9.49 -2.28
C THR A 62 3.31 -9.28 -3.79
N LEU A 63 2.44 -8.44 -4.36
CA LEU A 63 2.46 -8.09 -5.78
C LEU A 63 3.78 -7.45 -6.23
N THR A 64 4.38 -6.60 -5.40
CA THR A 64 5.61 -5.87 -5.75
C THR A 64 6.88 -6.64 -5.43
N SER A 65 6.86 -7.57 -4.46
CA SER A 65 8.01 -8.41 -4.11
C SER A 65 8.10 -9.71 -4.91
N ALA A 66 6.96 -10.27 -5.33
CA ALA A 66 6.87 -11.51 -6.10
C ALA A 66 5.81 -11.42 -7.21
N PRO A 67 5.97 -10.51 -8.20
CA PRO A 67 4.95 -10.29 -9.23
C PRO A 67 4.57 -11.55 -10.01
N GLU A 68 5.53 -12.44 -10.27
CA GLU A 68 5.31 -13.67 -11.05
C GLU A 68 4.35 -14.64 -10.37
N GLU A 69 4.36 -14.71 -9.03
CA GLU A 69 3.42 -15.54 -8.24
C GLU A 69 1.97 -15.06 -8.38
N HIS A 70 1.80 -13.82 -8.83
CA HIS A 70 0.52 -13.17 -9.07
C HIS A 70 0.22 -12.95 -10.56
N GLY A 71 1.03 -13.52 -11.47
CA GLY A 71 0.83 -13.44 -12.91
C GLY A 71 1.33 -12.15 -13.57
N PHE A 72 2.17 -11.37 -12.87
CA PHE A 72 2.80 -10.16 -13.40
C PHE A 72 4.26 -10.41 -13.75
N LEU A 73 4.74 -9.78 -14.82
CA LEU A 73 6.15 -9.89 -15.24
C LEU A 73 7.04 -8.77 -14.67
N ASN A 74 6.44 -7.65 -14.26
CA ASN A 74 7.17 -6.47 -13.79
C ASN A 74 6.34 -5.72 -12.75
N ALA A 75 6.99 -5.29 -11.67
CA ALA A 75 6.39 -4.44 -10.64
C ALA A 75 7.27 -3.24 -10.24
N SER A 76 8.32 -2.94 -11.01
CA SER A 76 9.34 -1.96 -10.67
C SER A 76 9.50 -0.85 -11.71
N ASP A 77 9.06 -1.06 -12.94
CA ASP A 77 9.21 -0.11 -14.04
C ASP A 77 7.86 0.47 -14.47
N PRO A 78 7.82 1.74 -14.92
CA PRO A 78 6.63 2.26 -15.55
C PRO A 78 6.41 1.52 -16.88
N CYS A 79 5.16 1.18 -17.19
CA CYS A 79 4.81 0.62 -18.50
C CYS A 79 5.03 1.63 -19.64
N LEU A 80 4.94 2.93 -19.32
CA LEU A 80 5.18 4.02 -20.26
C LEU A 80 6.67 4.41 -20.25
N ASP A 81 7.17 4.81 -21.42
CA ASP A 81 8.53 5.35 -21.57
C ASP A 81 8.62 6.76 -20.97
N ILE A 82 8.92 6.82 -19.67
CA ILE A 82 9.06 8.05 -18.90
C ILE A 82 10.47 8.06 -18.30
N ASN A 83 11.36 8.82 -18.93
CA ASN A 83 12.72 9.03 -18.46
C ASN A 83 12.78 10.43 -17.81
N ARG A 84 13.04 10.47 -16.51
CA ARG A 84 13.20 11.69 -15.72
C ARG A 84 14.57 11.72 -15.06
#